data_AF-A0A7S4IEH0-F1
#
_entry.id   AF-A0A7S4IEH0-F1
#
_cell.length_a   1.000
_cell.length_b   1.000
_cell.length_c   1.000
_cell.angle_alpha   90.00
_cell.angle_beta   90.00
_cell.angle_gamma   90.00
#
_symmetry.space_group_name_H-M   'P 1'
#
loop_
_entity.id
_entity.type
_entity.pdbx_description
1 polymer ?
#
loop_
_entity_poly.entity_id
_entity_poly.type
_entity_poly.pdbx_seq_one_letter_code
_entity_poly.pdbx_strand_id
1 'polypeptide(L)'
;MLNEAVTQDKVTCTICAQVWPALAMRQHIGYHILHTRALLPSNPCGFCGGDAAQCRSWLDKQGTTVNAETRCVLLGDVAGEGKLNYNHASAKTPSAAAPCRNHLVACGNCQPEANQECAVFWSYNLRAHHESEHPSHPLPPVACVSQAERTCVKCVGGERKATVPEALKDVLVAAKEAAKEAAKAQLAQAPPGKRKRAGASS
;
A
#
# COMPACT_ATOMS: atom_id res chain seq x y z
N MET A 1 0.34 12.79 7.91
CA MET A 1 1.40 13.77 7.61
C MET A 1 2.72 13.08 7.89
N LEU A 2 3.55 12.85 6.88
CA LEU A 2 4.88 12.24 7.03
C LEU A 2 5.85 13.36 7.41
N ASN A 3 6.58 13.22 8.52
CA ASN A 3 7.58 14.21 8.95
C ASN A 3 8.67 14.37 7.89
N GLU A 4 8.95 15.61 7.51
CA GLU A 4 9.74 16.05 6.35
C GLU A 4 11.27 16.01 6.53
N ALA A 5 11.79 15.38 7.59
CA ALA A 5 13.21 15.52 7.98
C ALA A 5 14.05 14.25 7.90
N VAL A 6 13.66 13.26 7.08
CA VAL A 6 14.60 12.20 6.65
C VAL A 6 15.06 12.59 5.25
N THR A 7 16.37 12.73 5.06
CA THR A 7 17.01 12.96 3.75
C THR A 7 16.35 12.04 2.72
N GLN A 8 15.61 12.63 1.78
CA GLN A 8 14.86 11.85 0.80
C GLN A 8 15.85 11.28 -0.21
N ASP A 9 16.48 10.17 0.14
CA ASP A 9 17.37 9.48 -0.78
C ASP A 9 16.62 9.18 -2.07
N LYS A 10 17.24 9.62 -3.15
CA LYS A 10 16.72 9.42 -4.49
C LYS A 10 17.18 8.04 -4.95
N VAL A 11 16.23 7.25 -5.43
CA VAL A 11 16.46 5.90 -5.92
C VAL A 11 16.08 5.83 -7.39
N THR A 12 16.90 5.14 -8.18
CA THR A 12 16.61 4.88 -9.60
C THR A 12 15.72 3.65 -9.73
N CYS A 13 14.60 3.80 -10.44
CA CYS A 13 13.73 2.68 -10.78
C CYS A 13 14.45 1.75 -11.77
N THR A 14 14.51 0.45 -11.44
CA THR A 14 15.18 -0.56 -12.28
C THR A 14 14.40 -0.90 -13.55
N ILE A 15 13.14 -0.50 -13.65
CA ILE A 15 12.25 -0.83 -14.78
C ILE A 15 12.33 0.26 -15.87
N CYS A 16 12.38 1.54 -15.49
CA CYS A 16 12.32 2.66 -16.42
C CYS A 16 13.43 3.70 -16.24
N ALA A 17 14.40 3.44 -15.37
CA ALA A 17 15.54 4.33 -15.07
C ALA A 17 15.17 5.73 -14.52
N GLN A 18 13.91 5.99 -14.16
CA GLN A 18 13.51 7.26 -13.55
C GLN A 18 13.96 7.34 -12.08
N VAL A 19 14.31 8.54 -11.63
CA VAL A 19 14.79 8.80 -10.26
C VAL A 19 13.66 9.33 -9.37
N TRP A 20 13.41 8.67 -8.25
CA TRP A 20 12.30 8.97 -7.32
C TRP A 20 12.78 9.10 -5.89
N PRO A 21 12.17 9.96 -5.05
CA PRO A 21 12.31 9.85 -3.61
C PRO A 21 11.99 8.42 -3.17
N ALA A 22 12.80 7.81 -2.30
CA ALA A 22 12.66 6.41 -1.89
C ALA A 22 11.22 6.06 -1.43
N LEU A 23 10.61 6.93 -0.62
CA LEU A 23 9.22 6.78 -0.16
C LEU A 23 8.17 6.88 -1.28
N ALA A 24 8.46 7.64 -2.35
CA ALA A 24 7.59 7.76 -3.53
C ALA A 24 7.77 6.58 -4.49
N MET A 25 8.85 5.79 -4.39
CA MET A 25 9.10 4.66 -5.27
C MET A 25 7.97 3.62 -5.23
N ARG A 26 7.35 3.37 -4.07
CA ARG A 26 6.16 2.48 -3.97
C ARG A 26 5.02 2.92 -4.88
N GLN A 27 4.78 4.23 -4.97
CA GLN A 27 3.72 4.79 -5.82
C GLN A 27 4.05 4.54 -7.29
N HIS A 28 5.30 4.77 -7.66
CA HIS A 28 5.82 4.56 -9.00
C HIS A 28 5.83 3.07 -9.41
N ILE A 29 6.24 2.15 -8.53
CA ILE A 29 6.14 0.71 -8.78
C ILE A 29 4.69 0.26 -8.87
N GLY A 30 3.78 0.87 -8.09
CA GLY A 30 2.35 0.66 -8.26
C GLY A 30 1.86 0.94 -9.69
N TYR A 31 2.40 1.97 -10.34
CA TYR A 31 2.15 2.21 -11.76
C TYR A 31 2.64 1.06 -12.64
N HIS A 32 3.87 0.59 -12.41
CA HIS A 32 4.39 -0.50 -13.22
C HIS A 32 3.54 -1.78 -13.07
N ILE A 33 3.15 -2.13 -11.84
CA ILE A 33 2.30 -3.29 -11.56
C ILE A 33 0.95 -3.18 -12.29
N LEU A 34 0.32 -2.00 -12.29
CA LEU A 34 -1.02 -1.85 -12.89
C LEU A 34 -1.03 -1.62 -14.40
N HIS A 35 0.02 -1.02 -14.97
CA HIS A 35 -0.02 -0.47 -16.34
C HIS A 35 1.08 -1.00 -17.26
N THR A 36 2.16 -1.58 -16.73
CA THR A 36 3.26 -2.14 -17.56
C THR A 36 3.66 -3.53 -17.06
N ARG A 37 2.66 -4.34 -16.72
CA ARG A 37 2.81 -5.67 -16.11
C ARG A 37 3.75 -6.61 -16.85
N ALA A 38 3.84 -6.49 -18.18
CA ALA A 38 4.71 -7.30 -19.03
C ALA A 38 6.21 -7.10 -18.76
N LEU A 39 6.61 -6.01 -18.11
CA LEU A 39 8.00 -5.72 -17.75
C LEU A 39 8.40 -6.27 -16.36
N LEU A 40 7.47 -6.93 -15.66
CA LEU A 40 7.61 -7.34 -14.28
C LEU A 40 7.60 -8.87 -14.16
N PRO A 41 8.24 -9.44 -13.12
CA PRO A 41 8.12 -10.86 -12.80
C PRO A 41 6.68 -11.24 -12.42
N SER A 42 6.38 -12.54 -12.33
CA SER A 42 5.03 -13.03 -12.00
C SER A 42 4.51 -12.55 -10.63
N ASN A 43 5.37 -12.34 -9.64
CA ASN A 43 5.01 -11.78 -8.34
C ASN A 43 5.96 -10.62 -7.97
N PRO A 44 5.70 -9.38 -8.44
CA PRO A 44 6.62 -8.27 -8.25
C PRO A 44 6.55 -7.70 -6.84
N CYS A 45 7.69 -7.31 -6.29
CA CYS A 45 7.79 -6.54 -5.07
C CYS A 45 7.12 -5.16 -5.26
N GLY A 46 6.22 -4.77 -4.37
CA GLY A 46 5.55 -3.47 -4.41
C GLY A 46 6.43 -2.26 -4.16
N PHE A 47 7.71 -2.45 -3.78
CA PHE A 47 8.66 -1.36 -3.55
C PHE A 47 9.68 -1.18 -4.67
N CYS A 48 10.26 -2.27 -5.19
CA CYS A 48 11.31 -2.20 -6.20
C CYS A 48 10.92 -2.80 -7.56
N GLY A 49 9.77 -3.50 -7.63
CA GLY A 49 9.34 -4.21 -8.84
C GLY A 49 10.11 -5.50 -9.15
N GLY A 50 11.16 -5.83 -8.41
CA GLY A 50 11.88 -7.11 -8.51
C GLY A 50 11.04 -8.30 -8.04
N ASP A 51 11.61 -9.50 -7.98
CA ASP A 51 10.87 -10.69 -7.51
C ASP A 51 10.56 -10.61 -6.01
N ALA A 52 9.28 -10.76 -5.64
CA ALA A 52 8.84 -10.77 -4.25
C ALA A 52 9.39 -11.95 -3.44
N ALA A 53 9.76 -13.07 -4.09
CA ALA A 53 10.43 -14.19 -3.42
C ALA A 53 11.80 -13.78 -2.87
N GLN A 54 12.51 -12.89 -3.58
CA GLN A 54 13.79 -12.33 -3.13
C GLN A 54 13.56 -11.15 -2.17
N CYS A 55 12.54 -10.34 -2.42
CA CYS A 55 12.17 -9.20 -1.58
C CYS A 55 11.16 -9.59 -0.49
N ARG A 56 11.46 -10.68 0.24
CA ARG A 56 10.54 -11.28 1.21
C ARG A 56 9.97 -10.22 2.16
N SER A 57 8.65 -10.20 2.27
CA SER A 57 7.91 -9.32 3.18
C SER A 57 7.06 -10.13 4.13
N TRP A 58 6.78 -9.59 5.31
CA TRP A 58 5.86 -10.17 6.29
C TRP A 58 5.15 -9.07 7.05
N LEU A 59 4.06 -9.44 7.72
CA LEU A 59 3.45 -8.61 8.74
C LEU A 59 3.98 -9.11 10.10
N ASP A 60 4.19 -8.21 11.05
CA ASP A 60 4.52 -8.54 12.42
C ASP A 60 3.45 -7.94 13.32
N LYS A 61 2.69 -8.80 13.99
CA LYS A 61 1.59 -8.38 14.86
C LYS A 61 2.06 -8.25 16.31
N GLN A 62 2.22 -7.01 16.75
CA GLN A 62 2.53 -6.67 18.14
C GLN A 62 1.30 -6.06 18.83
N GLY A 63 0.53 -6.91 19.51
CA GLY A 63 -0.73 -6.52 20.14
C GLY A 63 -1.80 -6.13 19.11
N THR A 64 -2.26 -4.88 19.14
CA THR A 64 -3.20 -4.31 18.15
C THR A 64 -2.52 -3.67 16.95
N THR A 65 -1.20 -3.49 17.01
CA THR A 65 -0.41 -2.90 15.93
C THR A 65 0.04 -3.98 14.96
N VAL A 66 -0.12 -3.71 13.67
CA VAL A 66 0.44 -4.54 12.59
C VAL A 66 1.55 -3.75 11.93
N ASN A 67 2.79 -4.20 12.12
CA ASN A 67 3.97 -3.67 11.47
C ASN A 67 4.19 -4.41 10.16
N ALA A 68 4.68 -3.69 9.14
CA ALA A 68 5.04 -4.28 7.87
C ALA A 68 6.55 -4.29 7.74
N GLU A 69 7.13 -5.47 7.59
CA GLU A 69 8.57 -5.68 7.44
C GLU A 69 8.85 -6.22 6.04
N THR A 70 10.01 -5.87 5.50
CA THR A 70 10.43 -6.32 4.17
C THR A 70 11.94 -6.32 4.02
N ARG A 71 12.45 -7.34 3.34
CA ARG A 71 13.85 -7.45 2.90
C ARG A 71 14.05 -6.93 1.47
N CYS A 72 13.13 -6.10 0.99
CA CYS A 72 13.31 -5.42 -0.29
C CYS A 72 14.67 -4.72 -0.33
N VAL A 73 15.43 -4.89 -1.40
CA VAL A 73 16.76 -4.26 -1.57
C VAL A 73 16.75 -2.74 -1.47
N LEU A 74 15.59 -2.09 -1.65
CA LEU A 74 15.44 -0.65 -1.49
C LEU A 74 15.17 -0.21 -0.04
N LEU A 75 14.90 -1.16 0.86
CA LEU A 75 14.45 -0.91 2.23
C LEU A 75 15.28 -1.64 3.29
N GLY A 76 15.85 -2.78 2.93
CA GLY A 76 16.83 -3.49 3.73
C GLY A 76 18.20 -2.89 3.48
N ASP A 77 18.52 -1.86 4.26
CA ASP A 77 19.84 -1.22 4.35
C ASP A 77 20.52 -1.03 3.00
N VAL A 78 19.98 -0.14 2.16
CA VAL A 78 20.74 0.38 1.01
C VAL A 78 21.99 1.03 1.58
N ALA A 79 23.14 0.34 1.49
CA ALA A 79 24.46 0.90 1.82
C ALA A 79 24.58 1.60 3.20
N GLY A 80 24.04 1.03 4.28
CA GLY A 80 24.25 1.54 5.64
C GLY A 80 23.30 2.66 6.07
N GLU A 81 22.28 2.98 5.28
CA GLU A 81 21.17 3.86 5.65
C GLU A 81 20.13 3.08 6.48
N GLY A 82 19.53 3.71 7.49
CA GLY A 82 18.60 3.04 8.40
C GLY A 82 17.30 2.57 7.74
N LYS A 83 16.65 1.56 8.34
CA LYS A 83 15.35 1.02 7.90
C LYS A 83 14.35 2.14 7.56
N LEU A 84 13.89 2.16 6.32
CA LEU A 84 12.90 3.13 5.88
C LEU A 84 11.54 2.81 6.52
N ASN A 85 11.05 3.72 7.36
CA ASN A 85 9.81 3.56 8.12
C ASN A 85 8.57 3.65 7.21
N TYR A 86 8.17 2.51 6.65
CA TYR A 86 6.94 2.39 5.89
C TYR A 86 5.71 2.31 6.81
N ASN A 87 4.81 3.29 6.71
CA ASN A 87 3.53 3.26 7.40
C ASN A 87 2.48 2.49 6.59
N HIS A 88 2.20 1.25 7.01
CA HIS A 88 1.23 0.36 6.37
C HIS A 88 -0.21 0.91 6.37
N ALA A 89 -0.65 1.53 7.47
CA ALA A 89 -2.00 2.06 7.59
C ALA A 89 -2.26 3.18 6.57
N SER A 90 -1.26 4.04 6.33
CA SER A 90 -1.36 5.13 5.36
C SER A 90 -1.50 4.63 3.92
N ALA A 91 -1.05 3.41 3.63
CA ALA A 91 -1.19 2.81 2.31
C ALA A 91 -2.59 2.23 2.04
N LYS A 92 -3.46 2.08 3.05
CA LYS A 92 -4.81 1.55 2.86
C LYS A 92 -5.77 2.57 2.25
N THR A 93 -5.55 3.85 2.55
CA THR A 93 -6.44 4.95 2.13
C THR A 93 -5.76 5.75 1.02
N PRO A 94 -6.33 5.79 -0.20
CA PRO A 94 -5.74 6.54 -1.29
C PRO A 94 -5.88 8.03 -1.00
N SER A 95 -4.91 8.83 -1.45
CA SER A 95 -5.01 10.29 -1.41
C SER A 95 -4.43 10.89 -2.68
N ALA A 96 -4.70 12.18 -2.92
CA ALA A 96 -4.09 12.91 -4.03
C ALA A 96 -2.56 12.81 -4.04
N ALA A 97 -1.92 12.82 -2.86
CA ALA A 97 -0.47 12.73 -2.72
C ALA A 97 0.06 11.29 -2.74
N ALA A 98 -0.80 10.30 -2.49
CA ALA A 98 -0.46 8.88 -2.43
C ALA A 98 -1.61 8.05 -3.02
N PRO A 99 -1.79 8.06 -4.36
CA PRO A 99 -2.92 7.41 -5.01
C PRO A 99 -2.86 5.88 -5.00
N CYS A 100 -1.67 5.28 -4.84
CA CYS A 100 -1.45 3.84 -4.82
C CYS A 100 -1.79 3.24 -3.46
N ARG A 101 -2.81 2.37 -3.42
CA ARG A 101 -3.14 1.55 -2.25
C ARG A 101 -2.39 0.23 -2.20
N ASN A 102 -1.30 0.07 -2.95
CA ASN A 102 -0.54 -1.19 -2.91
C ASN A 102 0.10 -1.38 -1.53
N HIS A 103 -0.35 -2.37 -0.77
CA HIS A 103 0.12 -2.68 0.58
C HIS A 103 0.18 -4.19 0.81
N LEU A 104 0.91 -4.62 1.83
CA LEU A 104 0.98 -6.04 2.19
C LEU A 104 -0.34 -6.53 2.78
N VAL A 105 -0.80 -7.69 2.35
CA VAL A 105 -2.04 -8.32 2.78
C VAL A 105 -1.82 -9.81 2.93
N ALA A 106 -2.24 -10.39 4.05
CA ALA A 106 -2.25 -11.83 4.23
C ALA A 106 -3.36 -12.45 3.38
N CYS A 107 -3.05 -13.58 2.72
CA CYS A 107 -4.10 -14.38 2.09
C CYS A 107 -4.78 -15.26 3.15
N GLY A 108 -6.08 -15.08 3.35
CA GLY A 108 -6.85 -15.85 4.34
C GLY A 108 -7.08 -17.32 3.98
N ASN A 109 -6.80 -17.71 2.72
CA ASN A 109 -6.97 -19.08 2.24
C ASN A 109 -5.64 -19.86 2.20
N CYS A 110 -4.50 -19.17 2.31
CA CYS A 110 -3.21 -19.84 2.43
C CYS A 110 -3.08 -20.46 3.82
N GLN A 111 -2.58 -21.68 3.88
CA GLN A 111 -2.17 -22.27 5.15
C GLN A 111 -0.95 -21.50 5.69
N PRO A 112 -0.89 -21.23 7.01
CA PRO A 112 0.31 -20.72 7.64
C PRO A 112 1.48 -21.70 7.40
N GLU A 113 2.66 -21.18 7.07
CA GLU A 113 3.87 -22.00 7.09
C GLU A 113 4.20 -22.40 8.54
N ALA A 114 4.80 -23.58 8.75
CA ALA A 114 5.10 -24.07 10.10
C ALA A 114 5.92 -23.03 10.88
N ASN A 115 5.35 -22.54 12.00
CA ASN A 115 5.91 -21.48 12.86
C ASN A 115 5.98 -20.08 12.24
N GLN A 116 5.22 -19.78 11.19
CA GLN A 116 5.19 -18.46 10.56
C GLN A 116 3.76 -17.96 10.35
N GLU A 117 3.65 -16.64 10.21
CA GLU A 117 2.38 -16.00 9.83
C GLU A 117 1.98 -16.43 8.40
N CYS A 118 0.69 -16.27 8.07
CA CYS A 118 0.18 -16.53 6.72
C CYS A 118 1.02 -15.80 5.65
N ALA A 119 1.17 -16.44 4.48
CA ALA A 119 1.81 -15.81 3.34
C ALA A 119 1.19 -14.44 3.04
N VAL A 120 2.05 -13.42 2.90
CA VAL A 120 1.64 -12.05 2.59
C VAL A 120 1.99 -11.70 1.15
N PHE A 121 1.08 -10.95 0.54
CA PHE A 121 1.20 -10.51 -0.85
C PHE A 121 1.01 -9.01 -0.92
N TRP A 122 1.54 -8.40 -1.98
CA TRP A 122 1.15 -7.05 -2.34
C TRP A 122 -0.29 -7.06 -2.86
N SER A 123 -1.13 -6.12 -2.39
CA SER A 123 -2.56 -6.11 -2.70
C SER A 123 -2.87 -6.11 -4.20
N TYR A 124 -2.03 -5.47 -5.02
CA TYR A 124 -2.18 -5.50 -6.48
C TYR A 124 -1.82 -6.85 -7.11
N ASN A 125 -1.04 -7.69 -6.43
CA ASN A 125 -0.69 -9.03 -6.88
C ASN A 125 -1.66 -10.09 -6.35
N LEU A 126 -2.43 -9.77 -5.30
CA LEU A 126 -3.28 -10.73 -4.61
C LEU A 126 -4.31 -11.37 -5.55
N ARG A 127 -4.82 -10.63 -6.55
CA ARG A 127 -5.70 -11.19 -7.59
C ARG A 127 -5.06 -12.35 -8.33
N ALA A 128 -3.86 -12.16 -8.87
CA ALA A 128 -3.18 -13.18 -9.65
C ALA A 128 -2.89 -14.43 -8.81
N HIS A 129 -2.47 -14.23 -7.55
CA HIS A 129 -2.30 -15.33 -6.60
C HIS A 129 -3.62 -16.08 -6.34
N HIS A 130 -4.73 -15.36 -6.16
CA HIS A 130 -6.02 -15.98 -5.86
C HIS A 130 -6.57 -16.76 -7.07
N GLU A 131 -6.42 -16.20 -8.28
CA GLU A 131 -6.80 -16.86 -9.53
C GLU A 131 -5.97 -18.13 -9.80
N SER A 132 -4.71 -18.21 -9.35
CA SER A 132 -3.85 -19.39 -9.52
C SER A 132 -4.00 -20.43 -8.40
N GLU A 133 -3.92 -20.01 -7.14
CA GLU A 133 -3.84 -20.90 -5.98
C GLU A 133 -5.20 -21.17 -5.32
N HIS A 134 -6.18 -20.28 -5.54
CA HIS A 134 -7.48 -20.34 -4.88
C HIS A 134 -8.66 -20.12 -5.85
N PRO A 135 -8.68 -20.74 -7.06
CA PRO A 135 -9.66 -20.44 -8.11
C PRO A 135 -11.12 -20.72 -7.71
N SER A 136 -11.35 -21.56 -6.70
CA SER A 136 -12.67 -21.88 -6.15
C SER A 136 -13.16 -20.91 -5.08
N HIS A 137 -12.32 -20.00 -4.61
CA HIS A 137 -12.69 -19.04 -3.56
C HIS A 137 -13.07 -17.68 -4.16
N PRO A 138 -13.99 -16.94 -3.52
CA PRO A 138 -14.30 -15.58 -3.96
C PRO A 138 -13.09 -14.66 -3.78
N LEU A 139 -12.85 -13.81 -4.78
CA LEU A 139 -11.76 -12.85 -4.74
C LEU A 139 -11.96 -11.87 -3.57
N PRO A 140 -10.97 -11.68 -2.69
CA PRO A 140 -11.11 -10.75 -1.57
C PRO A 140 -11.23 -9.31 -2.07
N PRO A 141 -12.05 -8.44 -1.45
CA PRO A 141 -12.26 -7.07 -1.90
C PRO A 141 -10.97 -6.24 -2.06
N VAL A 142 -9.95 -6.53 -1.25
CA VAL A 142 -8.65 -5.84 -1.30
C VAL A 142 -7.82 -6.17 -2.55
N ALA A 143 -8.12 -7.27 -3.25
CA ALA A 143 -7.52 -7.61 -4.54
C ALA A 143 -8.21 -6.89 -5.72
N CYS A 144 -9.32 -6.19 -5.48
CA CYS A 144 -10.01 -5.40 -6.49
C CYS A 144 -9.46 -3.97 -6.54
N VAL A 145 -8.78 -3.66 -7.64
CA VAL A 145 -8.29 -2.31 -7.95
C VAL A 145 -9.35 -1.58 -8.78
N SER A 146 -9.90 -0.49 -8.24
CA SER A 146 -10.96 0.28 -8.92
C SER A 146 -10.42 1.02 -10.14
N GLN A 147 -11.29 1.35 -11.10
CA GLN A 147 -10.89 2.14 -12.26
C GLN A 147 -10.37 3.52 -11.88
N ALA A 148 -10.99 4.17 -10.88
CA ALA A 148 -10.52 5.44 -10.35
C ALA A 148 -9.08 5.35 -9.82
N GLU A 149 -8.76 4.29 -9.06
CA GLU A 149 -7.40 4.07 -8.57
C GLU A 149 -6.41 3.83 -9.71
N ARG A 150 -6.77 3.02 -10.70
CA ARG A 150 -5.94 2.79 -11.90
C ARG A 150 -5.61 4.11 -12.59
N THR A 151 -6.61 4.98 -12.78
CA THR A 151 -6.44 6.31 -13.37
C THR A 151 -5.53 7.20 -12.53
N CYS A 152 -5.73 7.26 -11.20
CA CYS A 152 -4.91 8.07 -10.31
C CYS A 152 -3.44 7.58 -10.29
N VAL A 153 -3.20 6.27 -10.23
CA VAL A 153 -1.86 5.70 -10.28
C VAL A 153 -1.20 5.92 -11.65
N LYS A 154 -1.97 5.94 -12.75
CA LYS A 154 -1.44 6.27 -14.08
C LYS A 154 -0.77 7.65 -14.13
N CYS A 155 -1.28 8.61 -13.35
CA CYS A 155 -0.72 9.95 -13.25
C CYS A 155 0.63 9.99 -12.52
N VAL A 156 0.96 8.96 -11.72
CA VAL A 156 2.26 8.86 -11.05
C VAL A 156 3.36 8.42 -12.01
N GLY A 157 3.06 7.51 -12.94
CA GLY A 157 4.06 6.92 -13.84
C GLY A 157 4.25 7.61 -15.19
N GLY A 158 3.37 8.55 -15.55
CA GLY A 158 3.62 9.41 -16.71
C GLY A 158 4.95 10.15 -16.54
N GLU A 159 5.70 10.32 -17.63
CA GLU A 159 6.92 11.14 -17.65
C GLU A 159 6.66 12.43 -16.84
N ARG A 160 7.60 12.82 -15.98
CA ARG A 160 7.51 14.06 -15.17
C ARG A 160 7.59 15.32 -16.05
N LYS A 161 6.66 15.48 -16.98
CA LYS A 161 6.25 16.74 -17.58
C LYS A 161 4.75 16.90 -17.35
N ALA A 162 4.29 16.94 -16.10
CA ALA A 162 2.86 17.24 -15.87
C ALA A 162 2.59 17.73 -14.45
N THR A 163 2.27 19.01 -14.37
CA THR A 163 1.20 19.51 -13.51
C THR A 163 0.02 18.52 -13.48
N VAL A 164 -0.58 18.28 -12.30
CA VAL A 164 -1.82 17.50 -12.20
C VAL A 164 -2.81 18.06 -13.22
N PRO A 165 -3.32 17.26 -14.18
CA PRO A 165 -4.28 17.73 -15.16
C PRO A 165 -5.44 18.41 -14.43
N GLU A 166 -5.83 19.61 -14.85
CA GLU A 166 -6.84 20.42 -14.18
C GLU A 166 -8.12 19.61 -13.88
N ALA A 167 -8.54 18.77 -14.82
CA ALA A 167 -9.69 17.87 -14.71
C ALA A 167 -9.59 16.81 -13.59
N LEU A 168 -8.39 16.43 -13.15
CA LEU A 168 -8.18 15.48 -12.06
C LEU A 168 -8.23 16.15 -10.69
N LYS A 169 -8.05 17.48 -10.62
CA LYS A 169 -8.15 18.22 -9.35
C LYS A 169 -9.57 18.15 -8.82
N ASP A 170 -10.57 18.32 -9.66
CA ASP A 170 -11.99 18.27 -9.28
C ASP A 170 -12.39 16.86 -8.79
N VAL A 171 -11.93 15.82 -9.47
CA VAL A 171 -12.16 14.42 -9.06
C VAL A 171 -11.55 14.14 -7.68
N LEU A 172 -10.33 14.63 -7.43
CA LEU A 172 -9.65 14.46 -6.15
C LEU A 172 -10.32 15.25 -5.02
N VAL A 173 -10.85 16.44 -5.31
CA VAL A 173 -11.64 17.23 -4.35
C VAL A 173 -12.94 16.51 -4.02
N ALA A 174 -13.68 16.04 -5.02
CA ALA A 174 -14.92 15.29 -4.82
C ALA A 174 -14.70 14.01 -4.01
N ALA A 175 -13.62 13.27 -4.28
CA ALA A 175 -13.27 12.07 -3.53
C ALA A 175 -12.95 12.37 -2.05
N LYS A 176 -12.30 13.50 -1.75
CA LYS A 176 -12.01 13.94 -0.38
C LYS A 176 -13.28 14.31 0.38
N GLU A 177 -14.18 15.06 -0.25
CA GLU A 177 -15.46 15.44 0.37
C GLU A 177 -16.34 14.20 0.61
N ALA A 178 -16.40 13.27 -0.34
CA ALA A 178 -17.11 11.99 -0.16
C ALA A 178 -16.53 11.17 1.00
N ALA A 179 -15.21 11.11 1.14
CA ALA A 179 -14.56 10.41 2.25
C ALA A 179 -14.84 11.08 3.61
N LYS A 180 -14.90 12.41 3.66
CA LYS A 180 -15.22 13.19 4.85
C LYS A 180 -16.67 12.98 5.29
N GLU A 181 -17.62 13.00 4.35
CA GLU A 181 -19.03 12.73 4.64
C GLU A 181 -19.25 11.28 5.10
N ALA A 182 -18.57 10.30 4.47
CA ALA A 182 -18.61 8.92 4.91
C ALA A 182 -18.06 8.75 6.35
N ALA A 183 -16.95 9.42 6.69
CA ALA A 183 -16.39 9.41 8.05
C ALA A 183 -17.34 10.05 9.07
N LYS A 184 -17.99 11.17 8.72
CA LYS A 184 -18.99 11.84 9.57
C LYS A 184 -20.22 10.94 9.81
N ALA A 185 -20.71 10.27 8.77
CA ALA A 185 -21.82 9.32 8.89
C ALA A 185 -21.48 8.13 9.80
N GLN A 186 -20.26 7.60 9.72
CA GLN A 186 -19.79 6.55 10.62
C GLN A 186 -19.73 7.02 12.08
N LEU A 187 -19.29 8.25 12.33
CA LEU A 187 -19.23 8.82 13.67
C LEU A 187 -20.63 9.01 14.29
N ALA A 188 -21.62 9.39 13.47
CA ALA A 188 -23.00 9.57 13.90
C ALA A 188 -23.72 8.25 14.23
N GLN A 189 -23.26 7.12 13.67
CA GLN A 189 -23.81 5.79 13.93
C GLN A 189 -23.15 5.09 15.12
N ALA A 190 -22.11 5.67 15.73
CA ALA A 190 -21.45 5.09 16.89
C ALA A 190 -22.41 5.11 18.10
N PRO A 191 -22.72 3.96 18.72
CA PRO A 191 -23.60 3.92 19.88
C PRO A 191 -23.03 4.77 21.02
N PRO A 192 -23.86 5.48 21.81
CA PRO A 192 -23.38 6.28 22.93
C PRO A 192 -22.58 5.41 23.88
N GLY A 193 -21.27 5.66 23.96
CA GLY A 193 -20.34 4.86 24.75
C GLY A 193 -20.78 4.82 26.21
N LYS A 194 -20.95 3.61 26.76
CA LYS A 194 -21.20 3.40 28.19
C LYS A 194 -20.05 4.03 28.97
N ARG A 195 -20.28 5.22 29.55
CA ARG A 195 -19.35 5.83 30.52
C ARG A 195 -19.19 4.86 31.68
N LYS A 196 -18.07 4.14 31.74
CA LYS A 196 -17.67 3.40 32.95
C LYS A 196 -17.56 4.44 34.07
N ARG A 197 -18.51 4.45 35.00
CA ARG A 197 -18.35 5.14 36.28
C ARG A 197 -17.14 4.49 36.96
N ALA A 198 -16.08 5.26 37.14
CA ALA A 198 -15.01 4.88 38.05
C ALA A 198 -15.63 4.71 39.43
N GLY A 199 -15.76 3.46 39.89
CA GLY A 199 -16.10 3.18 41.27
C GLY A 199 -14.91 3.59 42.12
N ALA A 200 -15.10 4.57 42.99
CA ALA A 200 -14.22 4.83 44.11
C ALA A 200 -14.40 3.67 45.09
N SER A 201 -13.35 2.87 45.29
CA SER A 201 -13.27 1.92 46.39
C SER A 201 -12.47 2.58 47.51
N SER A 202 -13.12 2.70 48.67
CA SER A 202 -12.55 3.11 49.96
C SER A 202 -11.69 2.02 50.57
#